data_AF-A0A7R7AQ84-F1
#
_entry.id   AF-A0A7R7AQ84-F1
#
_cell.length_a   1.000
_cell.length_b   1.000
_cell.length_c   1.000
_cell.angle_alpha   90.00
_cell.angle_beta   90.00
_cell.angle_gamma   90.00
#
_symmetry.space_group_name_H-M   'P 1'
#
loop_
_entity.id
_entity.type
_entity.pdbx_description
1 polymer ?
#
loop_
_entity_poly.entity_id
_entity_poly.type
_entity_poly.pdbx_seq_one_letter_code
_entity_poly.pdbx_strand_id
1 'polypeptide(L)'
;MIQIKAYHEPFIHDGSMWNPIASAPYGRSLELAVIDEDGPHTLVFPCEKAREGWKAATTGARVDIRPTHWRDWEPGSKQADSRPVSS
;
A
#
# COMPACT_ATOMS: atom_id res chain seq x y z
N MET A 1 17.79 20.35 -17.85
CA MET A 1 18.04 18.90 -18.01
C MET A 1 17.60 18.20 -16.75
N ILE A 2 16.77 17.19 -16.93
CA ILE A 2 16.04 16.44 -15.90
C ILE A 2 17.04 15.63 -15.08
N GLN A 3 17.08 15.86 -13.76
CA GLN A 3 17.69 14.92 -12.82
C GLN A 3 16.70 14.72 -11.68
N ILE A 4 15.74 13.82 -11.93
CA ILE A 4 14.88 13.20 -10.93
C ILE A 4 15.82 12.35 -10.08
N LYS A 5 16.19 12.85 -8.91
CA LYS A 5 17.03 12.10 -7.96
C LYS A 5 16.14 11.07 -7.27
N ALA A 6 15.92 9.94 -7.93
CA ALA A 6 15.42 8.71 -7.34
C ALA A 6 16.56 8.00 -6.58
N TYR A 7 17.24 8.73 -5.69
CA TYR A 7 18.34 8.21 -4.87
C TYR A 7 18.16 8.71 -3.44
N HIS A 8 17.35 7.97 -2.68
CA HIS A 8 17.63 7.78 -1.27
C HIS A 8 17.70 6.27 -1.04
N GLU A 9 18.91 5.76 -1.22
CA GLU A 9 19.31 4.36 -1.06
C GLU A 9 19.02 3.81 0.36
N PRO A 10 19.02 2.48 0.50
CA PRO A 10 18.03 1.70 1.22
C PRO A 10 18.41 1.51 2.68
N PHE A 11 17.65 2.09 3.61
CA PHE A 11 17.67 1.66 5.00
C PHE A 11 16.39 0.87 5.29
N ILE A 12 16.41 -0.37 4.84
CA ILE A 12 15.63 -1.45 5.43
C ILE A 12 16.13 -1.59 6.87
N HIS A 13 15.33 -1.14 7.84
CA HIS A 13 15.19 -1.59 9.24
C HIS A 13 14.06 -0.68 9.81
N ASP A 14 12.81 -1.12 9.95
CA ASP A 14 12.42 -2.15 10.91
C ASP A 14 10.97 -2.59 10.63
N GLY A 15 10.74 -3.89 10.33
CA GLY A 15 9.50 -4.64 10.59
C GLY A 15 8.13 -4.15 10.09
N SER A 16 8.02 -2.98 9.46
CA SER A 16 6.74 -2.33 9.22
C SER A 16 6.37 -2.50 7.76
N MET A 17 5.33 -3.29 7.52
CA MET A 17 4.96 -3.82 6.20
C MET A 17 4.60 -2.76 5.13
N TRP A 18 4.74 -1.46 5.41
CA TRP A 18 4.25 -0.36 4.57
C TRP A 18 5.38 0.49 3.97
N ASN A 19 5.33 0.69 2.66
CA ASN A 19 6.20 1.52 1.85
C ASN A 19 5.63 2.93 1.66
N PRO A 20 6.46 3.96 1.43
CA PRO A 20 6.01 5.33 1.18
C PRO A 20 5.33 5.45 -0.19
N ILE A 21 4.21 6.19 -0.29
CA ILE A 21 3.40 6.30 -1.53
C ILE A 21 4.18 6.79 -2.76
N ALA A 22 5.26 7.54 -2.54
CA ALA A 22 6.17 7.98 -3.59
C ALA A 22 6.83 6.81 -4.34
N SER A 23 7.05 5.67 -3.67
CA SER A 23 7.65 4.45 -4.24
C SER A 23 6.63 3.50 -4.90
N ALA A 24 5.33 3.83 -4.85
CA ALA A 24 4.29 2.93 -5.33
C ALA A 24 4.37 2.72 -6.86
N PRO A 25 4.47 1.46 -7.34
CA PRO A 25 4.48 1.14 -8.75
C PRO A 25 3.10 1.39 -9.40
N TYR A 26 3.13 1.74 -10.69
CA TYR A 26 1.93 1.87 -11.51
C TYR A 26 1.48 0.51 -12.02
N GLY A 27 0.17 0.29 -12.13
CA GLY A 27 -0.35 -0.95 -12.74
C GLY A 27 -0.29 -2.20 -11.85
N ARG A 28 -0.11 -2.05 -10.53
CA ARG A 28 -0.15 -3.17 -9.58
C ARG A 28 -1.24 -3.00 -8.53
N SER A 29 -1.80 -4.13 -8.10
CA SER A 29 -2.71 -4.25 -6.98
C SER A 29 -1.96 -4.03 -5.67
N LEU A 30 -2.19 -2.91 -5.01
CA LEU A 30 -1.53 -2.52 -3.77
C LEU A 30 -2.58 -2.17 -2.71
N GLU A 31 -2.29 -2.48 -1.45
CA GLU A 31 -3.05 -1.98 -0.31
C GLU A 31 -2.55 -0.58 0.04
N LEU A 32 -3.43 0.40 0.28
CA LEU A 32 -3.00 1.76 0.62
C LEU A 32 -3.50 2.17 2.00
N ALA A 33 -2.68 2.91 2.73
CA ALA A 33 -3.05 3.54 3.99
C ALA A 33 -3.22 5.04 3.77
N VAL A 34 -4.43 5.54 4.02
CA VAL A 34 -4.76 6.96 4.05
C VAL A 34 -4.69 7.44 5.49
N ILE A 35 -4.33 8.70 5.70
CA ILE A 35 -4.42 9.35 7.02
C ILE A 35 -5.39 10.49 6.83
N ASP A 36 -6.52 10.43 7.52
CA ASP A 36 -7.58 11.45 7.48
C ASP A 36 -7.71 12.13 8.86
N GLU A 37 -8.72 12.99 9.06
CA GLU A 37 -8.96 13.66 10.34
C GLU A 37 -9.25 12.68 11.49
N ASP A 38 -9.83 11.51 11.18
CA ASP A 38 -10.07 10.42 12.14
C ASP A 38 -8.80 9.57 12.41
N GLY A 39 -7.72 9.81 11.66
CA GLY A 39 -6.46 9.09 11.79
C GLY A 39 -6.18 8.08 10.67
N PRO A 40 -5.19 7.19 10.85
CA PRO A 40 -4.74 6.27 9.82
C PRO A 40 -5.76 5.17 9.52
N HIS A 41 -6.20 5.08 8.26
CA HIS A 41 -7.14 4.08 7.75
C HIS A 41 -6.53 3.31 6.58
N THR A 42 -6.61 1.99 6.60
CA THR A 42 -6.15 1.13 5.51
C THR A 42 -7.31 0.77 4.59
N LEU A 43 -7.08 0.84 3.27
CA LEU A 43 -8.05 0.40 2.29
C LEU A 43 -8.08 -1.12 2.29
N VAL A 44 -9.23 -1.69 2.63
CA VAL A 44 -9.49 -3.14 2.61
C VAL A 44 -9.68 -3.70 1.20
N PHE A 45 -9.22 -2.99 0.17
CA PHE A 45 -9.36 -3.37 -1.23
C PHE A 45 -8.09 -3.05 -2.03
N PRO A 46 -7.75 -3.91 -3.01
CA PRO A 46 -6.60 -3.67 -3.85
C PRO A 46 -6.84 -2.43 -4.71
N CYS A 47 -5.87 -1.53 -4.71
CA CYS A 47 -5.87 -0.30 -5.49
C CYS A 47 -4.72 -0.30 -6.48
N GLU A 48 -4.97 0.22 -7.66
CA GLU A 48 -3.96 0.42 -8.70
C GLU A 48 -3.69 1.91 -8.90
N LYS A 49 -2.41 2.27 -8.94
CA LYS A 49 -1.97 3.63 -9.25
C LYS A 49 -2.16 3.90 -10.74
N ALA A 50 -3.05 4.83 -11.07
CA ALA A 50 -3.31 5.32 -12.42
C ALA A 50 -2.71 6.72 -12.63
N ARG A 51 -2.71 7.20 -13.87
CA ARG A 51 -2.23 8.55 -14.20
C ARG A 51 -3.05 9.66 -13.53
N GLU A 52 -4.35 9.43 -13.37
CA GLU A 52 -5.32 10.40 -12.84
C GLU A 52 -5.55 10.27 -11.34
N GLY A 53 -4.86 9.34 -10.66
CA GLY A 53 -5.06 9.07 -9.23
C GLY A 53 -5.08 7.58 -8.96
N TRP A 54 -5.92 7.14 -8.03
CA TRP A 54 -6.07 5.74 -7.68
C TRP A 54 -7.34 5.17 -8.31
N LYS A 55 -7.31 3.90 -8.65
CA LYS A 55 -8.51 3.16 -9.04
C LYS A 55 -8.56 1.85 -8.26
N ALA A 56 -9.75 1.42 -7.88
CA ALA A 56 -9.93 0.12 -7.27
C ALA A 56 -9.61 -0.97 -8.31
N ALA A 57 -8.69 -1.87 -8.04
CA ALA A 57 -8.36 -2.97 -8.94
C ALA A 57 -9.53 -3.98 -9.06
N THR A 58 -10.36 -4.08 -8.02
CA THR A 58 -11.54 -4.96 -8.00
C THR A 58 -12.68 -4.46 -8.88
N THR A 59 -13.00 -3.17 -8.81
CA THR A 59 -14.17 -2.60 -9.49
C THR A 59 -13.81 -1.75 -10.71
N GLY A 60 -12.54 -1.37 -10.85
CA GLY A 60 -12.08 -0.40 -11.87
C GLY A 60 -12.55 1.04 -11.60
N ALA A 61 -13.27 1.29 -10.51
CA ALA A 61 -13.77 2.61 -10.17
C ALA A 61 -12.60 3.55 -9.81
N ARG A 62 -12.64 4.79 -10.29
CA ARG A 62 -11.70 5.83 -9.85
C ARG A 62 -11.99 6.18 -8.40
N VAL A 63 -10.94 6.24 -7.60
CA VAL A 63 -10.99 6.53 -6.17
C VAL A 63 -10.10 7.75 -5.92
N ASP A 64 -10.71 8.84 -5.49
CA ASP A 64 -9.99 10.04 -5.10
C ASP A 64 -9.61 9.93 -3.63
N ILE A 65 -8.40 9.45 -3.40
CA ILE A 65 -7.83 9.22 -2.06
C ILE A 65 -6.40 9.73 -2.03
N ARG A 66 -5.97 10.19 -0.85
CA ARG A 66 -4.61 10.66 -0.59
C ARG A 66 -3.87 9.71 0.35
N PRO A 67 -3.46 8.52 -0.14
CA PRO A 67 -2.69 7.58 0.66
C PRO A 67 -1.32 8.14 0.99
N THR A 68 -0.87 7.87 2.21
CA THR A 68 0.47 8.23 2.70
C THR A 68 1.44 7.07 2.54
N HIS A 69 0.93 5.84 2.69
CA HIS A 69 1.71 4.61 2.59
C HIS A 69 0.99 3.56 1.72
N TRP A 70 1.74 2.58 1.23
CA TRP A 70 1.25 1.45 0.44
C TRP A 70 1.96 0.15 0.83
N ARG A 71 1.33 -0.99 0.56
CA ARG A 71 1.93 -2.32 0.69
C ARG A 71 1.50 -3.18 -0.48
N ASP A 72 2.26 -4.22 -0.79
CA ASP A 72 1.82 -5.22 -1.75
C ASP A 72 0.53 -5.89 -1.25
N TRP A 73 -0.47 -5.99 -2.13
CA TRP A 73 -1.69 -6.70 -1.78
C TRP A 73 -1.41 -8.20 -1.85
N GLU A 74 -1.23 -8.84 -0.69
CA GLU A 74 -0.98 -10.28 -0.61
C GLU A 74 -2.31 -11.05 -0.51
N PRO A 75 -2.81 -11.71 -1.59
CA PRO A 75 -4.06 -12.48 -1.53
C PRO A 75 -3.97 -13.78 -0.71
N GLY A 76 -2.88 -14.01 0.04
CA GLY A 76 -2.55 -15.30 0.66
C GLY A 76 -2.42 -15.29 2.18
N SER A 77 -2.41 -14.13 2.84
CA SER A 77 -2.26 -14.06 4.31
C SER A 77 -3.60 -14.30 4.99
N LYS A 78 -4.17 -15.50 4.78
CA LYS A 78 -5.00 -16.14 5.80
C LYS A 78 -4.18 -16.06 7.08
N GLN A 79 -4.64 -15.22 7.99
CA GLN A 79 -4.21 -15.14 9.37
C GLN A 79 -3.72 -16.53 9.80
N ALA A 80 -2.41 -16.68 10.01
CA ALA A 80 -1.88 -17.81 10.77
C ALA A 80 -2.31 -17.63 12.24
N ASP A 81 -3.63 -17.53 12.45
CA ASP A 81 -4.27 -17.96 13.67
C ASP A 81 -4.22 -19.49 13.62
N SER A 82 -3.09 -20.01 14.05
CA SER A 82 -3.05 -21.32 14.65
C SER A 82 -2.07 -21.18 15.80
N ARG A 83 -2.54 -20.55 16.89
CA ARG A 83 -2.01 -20.88 18.22
C ARG A 83 -2.15 -22.40 18.33
N PRO A 84 -1.09 -23.21 18.47
CA PRO A 84 -1.28 -24.48 19.13
C PRO A 84 -1.64 -24.13 20.57
N VAL A 85 -2.93 -24.29 20.89
CA VAL A 85 -3.38 -24.45 22.27
C VAL A 85 -2.49 -25.51 22.93
N SER A 86 -2.06 -25.19 24.15
CA SER A 86 -1.23 -26.01 25.02
C SER A 86 -1.58 -27.50 25.00
N SER A 87 -0.55 -28.34 25.10
CA SER A 87 -0.65 -29.59 25.86
C SER A 87 0.66 -29.88 26.58
#